data_AF-A0A519VA92-F1
#
_entry.id   AF-A0A519VA92-F1
#
_cell.length_a   1.000
_cell.length_b   1.000
_cell.length_c   1.000
_cell.angle_alpha   90.00
_cell.angle_beta   90.00
_cell.angle_gamma   90.00
#
_symmetry.space_group_name_H-M   'P 1'
#
loop_
_entity.id
_entity.type
_entity.pdbx_description
1 polymer ?
#
loop_
_entity_poly.entity_id
_entity_poly.type
_entity_poly.pdbx_seq_one_letter_code
_entity_poly.pdbx_strand_id
1 'polypeptide(L)'
;PVPAGAALGVTKMRIRGGDDTNDPTLGQACGASGSSYGEGEDYLVNIVATTPCAGTPPAITAASTASTACVNAAFTLSSTGVAAGTTGLTYQWQSRTGTAAFTNLPNATAATYTVASQTAATDYRLVVTCTASTQTSTSNVVAVGQSNFLSCYVTPVISTGTNEYIRSVSVNGASGFTNATNANSANGYGDFTANTALTATLAKGSSYPLTVIVQANNVGSQGALWIDYNHSGTFDADEYFQFGSSSATATAVTFTPTLAIPNTAATLTGATRLRLRWRNGPITASDAQVSGAGTWFGETEDYLVTLTMPLAGTAAQGAAGLALFPNPAHSAATLTGAEAGAPVQLLDVLGRVVLTTKADATGQAALALPASLTHGVYLVRTGTRTIRLVLE
;
A
#
# COMPACT_ATOMS: atom_id res chain seq x y z
N PRO A 1 11.39 -39.85 0.14
CA PRO A 1 10.15 -40.58 0.52
C PRO A 1 10.54 -41.86 1.27
N VAL A 2 9.80 -42.25 2.31
CA VAL A 2 10.06 -43.52 3.03
C VAL A 2 9.62 -44.70 2.15
N PRO A 3 10.49 -45.66 1.82
CA PRO A 3 10.12 -46.81 1.00
C PRO A 3 9.03 -47.66 1.65
N ALA A 4 8.12 -48.24 0.85
CA ALA A 4 7.00 -49.06 1.34
C ALA A 4 7.42 -50.31 2.14
N GLY A 5 8.67 -50.78 1.98
CA GLY A 5 9.24 -51.91 2.71
C GLY A 5 10.13 -51.51 3.90
N ALA A 6 10.17 -50.23 4.29
CA ALA A 6 10.98 -49.80 5.43
C ALA A 6 10.47 -50.43 6.74
N ALA A 7 11.41 -50.84 7.60
CA ALA A 7 11.06 -51.33 8.93
C ALA A 7 10.42 -50.22 9.77
N LEU A 8 9.36 -50.56 10.50
CA LEU A 8 8.71 -49.63 11.42
C LEU A 8 9.57 -49.42 12.68
N GLY A 9 9.38 -48.27 13.33
CA GLY A 9 10.07 -47.90 14.56
C GLY A 9 11.21 -46.91 14.35
N VAL A 10 11.95 -46.69 15.44
CA VAL A 10 13.06 -45.74 15.48
C VAL A 10 14.18 -46.21 14.55
N THR A 11 14.45 -45.39 13.54
CA THR A 11 15.45 -45.59 12.49
C THR A 11 16.41 -44.41 12.48
N LYS A 12 17.69 -44.66 12.24
CA LYS A 12 18.65 -43.58 12.04
C LYS A 12 18.46 -42.99 10.64
N MET A 13 18.21 -41.69 10.57
CA MET A 13 18.28 -40.90 9.34
C MET A 13 19.58 -40.08 9.37
N ARG A 14 20.30 -40.07 8.25
CA ARG A 14 21.47 -39.21 8.09
C ARG A 14 21.21 -38.19 7.00
N ILE A 15 21.47 -36.93 7.30
CA ILE A 15 21.55 -35.84 6.33
C ILE A 15 23.03 -35.52 6.15
N ARG A 16 23.50 -35.35 4.91
CA ARG A 16 24.87 -34.92 4.62
C ARG A 16 24.84 -33.79 3.59
N GLY A 17 25.77 -32.86 3.74
CA GLY A 17 26.08 -31.82 2.76
C GLY A 17 27.57 -31.56 2.74
N GLY A 18 28.12 -31.21 1.58
CA GLY A 18 29.54 -30.92 1.41
C GLY A 18 29.81 -30.24 0.08
N ASP A 19 31.01 -29.69 -0.07
CA ASP A 19 31.50 -29.12 -1.32
C ASP A 19 32.05 -30.25 -2.20
N ASP A 20 31.18 -31.20 -2.54
CA ASP A 20 31.49 -32.33 -3.41
C ASP A 20 31.24 -31.90 -4.87
N THR A 21 32.18 -32.23 -5.77
CA THR A 21 32.05 -31.92 -7.21
C THR A 21 30.90 -32.65 -7.91
N ASN A 22 30.33 -33.66 -7.26
CA ASN A 22 29.21 -34.46 -7.73
C ASN A 22 28.22 -34.71 -6.59
N ASP A 23 26.98 -35.05 -6.93
CA ASP A 23 25.98 -35.45 -5.95
C ASP A 23 26.45 -36.63 -5.07
N PRO A 24 26.11 -36.64 -3.77
CA PRO A 24 26.46 -37.72 -2.86
C PRO A 24 25.97 -39.10 -3.34
N THR A 25 26.87 -40.07 -3.35
CA THR A 25 26.61 -41.45 -3.75
C THR A 25 26.19 -42.33 -2.57
N LEU A 26 25.57 -43.48 -2.86
CA LEU A 26 25.18 -44.47 -1.84
C LEU A 26 26.37 -44.94 -0.97
N GLY A 27 27.58 -45.02 -1.51
CA GLY A 27 28.78 -45.41 -0.76
C GLY A 27 29.20 -44.37 0.28
N GLN A 28 28.97 -43.09 0.00
CA GLN A 28 29.30 -41.98 0.89
C GLN A 28 28.35 -41.87 2.10
N ALA A 29 27.19 -42.55 2.08
CA ALA A 29 26.28 -42.59 3.23
C ALA A 29 26.97 -43.16 4.48
N CYS A 30 27.75 -44.23 4.31
CA CYS A 30 28.50 -44.92 5.36
C CYS A 30 30.02 -44.66 5.32
N GLY A 31 30.53 -44.00 4.27
CA GLY A 31 31.96 -43.72 4.06
C GLY A 31 32.39 -42.28 4.32
N ALA A 32 33.65 -41.97 3.96
CA ALA A 32 34.18 -40.62 3.90
C ALA A 32 33.57 -39.83 2.74
N SER A 33 33.43 -38.50 2.88
CA SER A 33 33.06 -37.62 1.77
C SER A 33 34.20 -37.56 0.74
N GLY A 34 33.87 -37.20 -0.51
CA GLY A 34 34.87 -36.92 -1.54
C GLY A 34 35.56 -35.57 -1.31
N SER A 35 34.97 -34.73 -0.46
CA SER A 35 35.44 -33.42 -0.04
C SER A 35 35.91 -33.43 1.41
N SER A 36 36.92 -32.60 1.69
CA SER A 36 37.32 -32.25 3.05
C SER A 36 36.42 -31.17 3.67
N TYR A 37 35.47 -30.62 2.91
CA TYR A 37 34.55 -29.57 3.34
C TYR A 37 33.12 -30.10 3.32
N GLY A 38 32.48 -30.13 4.49
CA GLY A 38 31.10 -30.60 4.64
C GLY A 38 30.79 -31.09 6.05
N GLU A 39 29.56 -31.55 6.25
CA GLU A 39 29.08 -32.10 7.51
C GLU A 39 28.08 -33.25 7.30
N GLY A 40 27.86 -34.02 8.36
CA GLY A 40 26.86 -35.07 8.42
C GLY A 40 26.14 -35.04 9.76
N GLU A 41 24.82 -35.00 9.70
CA GLU A 41 23.94 -34.96 10.86
C GLU A 41 23.16 -36.27 10.98
N ASP A 42 23.23 -36.89 12.16
CA ASP A 42 22.47 -38.09 12.48
C ASP A 42 21.24 -37.72 13.32
N TYR A 43 20.08 -38.16 12.85
CA TYR A 43 18.80 -38.02 13.52
C TYR A 43 18.18 -39.40 13.78
N LEU A 44 17.39 -39.50 14.84
CA LEU A 44 16.47 -40.61 15.04
C LEU A 44 15.10 -40.20 14.51
N VAL A 45 14.58 -40.96 13.55
CA VAL A 45 13.23 -40.79 13.01
C VAL A 45 12.39 -42.02 13.34
N ASN A 46 11.11 -41.83 13.66
CA ASN A 46 10.21 -42.96 13.90
C ASN A 46 9.41 -43.25 12.62
N ILE A 47 9.66 -44.41 12.00
CA ILE A 47 8.93 -44.87 10.82
C ILE A 47 7.62 -45.52 11.30
N VAL A 48 6.49 -44.97 10.86
CA VAL A 48 5.16 -45.46 11.22
C VAL A 48 4.47 -46.11 10.03
N ALA A 49 3.61 -47.09 10.31
CA ALA A 49 2.78 -47.69 9.27
C ALA A 49 1.83 -46.65 8.70
N THR A 50 1.54 -46.75 7.40
CA THR A 50 0.46 -45.97 6.82
C THR A 50 -0.89 -46.55 7.27
N THR A 51 -1.80 -45.67 7.68
CA THR A 51 -3.15 -46.06 8.10
C THR A 51 -4.15 -45.26 7.28
N PRO A 52 -5.01 -45.89 6.46
CA PRO A 52 -6.08 -45.18 5.78
C PRO A 52 -6.97 -44.46 6.78
N CYS A 53 -7.44 -43.27 6.43
CA CYS A 53 -8.42 -42.58 7.25
C CYS A 53 -9.69 -43.43 7.41
N ALA A 54 -10.32 -43.32 8.57
CA ALA A 54 -11.60 -43.94 8.87
C ALA A 54 -12.44 -42.96 9.69
N GLY A 55 -13.75 -42.92 9.43
CA GLY A 55 -14.66 -42.02 10.15
C GLY A 55 -14.35 -40.54 9.93
N THR A 56 -14.69 -39.71 10.92
CA THR A 56 -14.36 -38.28 10.92
C THR A 56 -12.85 -38.09 11.13
N PRO A 57 -12.16 -37.25 10.32
CA PRO A 57 -10.78 -36.86 10.63
C PRO A 57 -10.67 -36.25 12.04
N PRO A 58 -9.49 -36.35 12.70
CA PRO A 58 -9.29 -35.78 14.02
C PRO A 58 -9.46 -34.25 14.03
N ALA A 59 -9.48 -33.65 15.23
CA ALA A 59 -9.48 -32.20 15.37
C ALA A 59 -8.22 -31.61 14.69
N ILE A 60 -8.44 -30.67 13.76
CA ILE A 60 -7.37 -30.03 12.99
C ILE A 60 -7.13 -28.64 13.55
N THR A 61 -5.87 -28.28 13.74
CA THR A 61 -5.49 -26.91 14.12
C THR A 61 -4.81 -26.23 12.94
N ALA A 62 -5.35 -25.11 12.49
CA ALA A 62 -4.76 -24.25 11.49
C ALA A 62 -3.95 -23.13 12.14
N ALA A 63 -2.85 -22.76 11.49
CA ALA A 63 -1.97 -21.67 11.89
C ALA A 63 -1.52 -20.87 10.66
N SER A 64 -1.05 -19.65 10.90
CA SER A 64 -0.42 -18.78 9.89
C SER A 64 0.96 -18.37 10.39
N THR A 65 1.91 -18.17 9.48
CA THR A 65 3.21 -17.56 9.79
C THR A 65 3.11 -16.06 10.07
N ALA A 66 1.98 -15.42 9.75
CA ALA A 66 1.75 -14.00 9.92
C ALA A 66 0.37 -13.71 10.55
N SER A 67 0.33 -12.76 11.48
CA SER A 67 -0.91 -12.20 12.04
C SER A 67 -1.46 -11.03 11.22
N THR A 68 -0.60 -10.34 10.48
CA THR A 68 -0.94 -9.28 9.52
C THR A 68 -0.06 -9.39 8.28
N ALA A 69 -0.58 -9.04 7.10
CA ALA A 69 0.18 -9.05 5.86
C ALA A 69 0.04 -7.71 5.11
N CYS A 70 1.14 -7.25 4.53
CA CYS A 70 1.14 -6.19 3.53
C CYS A 70 0.63 -6.73 2.20
N VAL A 71 0.18 -5.84 1.31
CA VAL A 71 -0.08 -6.25 -0.08
C VAL A 71 1.23 -6.78 -0.67
N ASN A 72 1.15 -7.87 -1.42
CA ASN A 72 2.28 -8.59 -2.03
C ASN A 72 3.26 -9.24 -1.04
N ALA A 73 2.98 -9.22 0.27
CA ALA A 73 3.72 -10.01 1.24
C ALA A 73 3.10 -11.41 1.36
N ALA A 74 3.88 -12.43 0.98
CA ALA A 74 3.44 -13.81 1.10
C ALA A 74 3.51 -14.30 2.55
N PHE A 75 2.58 -15.18 2.92
CA PHE A 75 2.61 -15.91 4.19
C PHE A 75 2.09 -17.33 3.99
N THR A 76 2.44 -18.23 4.92
CA THR A 76 2.08 -19.64 4.83
C THR A 76 1.06 -20.00 5.88
N LEU A 77 -0.01 -20.62 5.43
CA LEU A 77 -0.97 -21.34 6.26
C LEU A 77 -0.51 -22.78 6.41
N SER A 78 -0.64 -23.32 7.61
CA SER A 78 -0.28 -24.70 7.93
C SER A 78 -1.32 -25.35 8.82
N SER A 79 -1.35 -26.68 8.84
CA SER A 79 -2.23 -27.45 9.70
C SER A 79 -1.50 -28.54 10.46
N THR A 80 -1.99 -28.82 11.66
CA THR A 80 -1.54 -29.91 12.53
C THR A 80 -2.73 -30.70 13.06
N GLY A 81 -2.49 -31.88 13.63
CA GLY A 81 -3.51 -32.74 14.24
C GLY A 81 -3.80 -34.04 13.47
N VAL A 82 -3.40 -34.12 12.20
CA VAL A 82 -3.39 -35.41 11.47
C VAL A 82 -2.24 -36.27 11.96
N ALA A 83 -2.53 -37.49 12.41
CA ALA A 83 -1.51 -38.44 12.84
C ALA A 83 -0.58 -38.81 11.66
N ALA A 84 0.72 -38.90 11.94
CA ALA A 84 1.72 -39.31 10.95
C ALA A 84 1.34 -40.65 10.31
N GLY A 85 1.50 -40.75 8.99
CA GLY A 85 1.14 -41.96 8.23
C GLY A 85 -0.35 -42.09 7.86
N THR A 86 -1.22 -41.14 8.25
CA THR A 86 -2.62 -41.17 7.81
C THR A 86 -2.72 -40.93 6.30
N THR A 87 -3.39 -41.82 5.56
CA THR A 87 -3.59 -41.72 4.10
C THR A 87 -5.07 -41.56 3.73
N GLY A 88 -5.37 -41.19 2.48
CA GLY A 88 -6.75 -41.03 2.01
C GLY A 88 -7.46 -39.76 2.52
N LEU A 89 -6.70 -38.72 2.87
CA LEU A 89 -7.27 -37.41 3.23
C LEU A 89 -7.21 -36.46 2.04
N THR A 90 -8.25 -35.65 1.87
CA THR A 90 -8.21 -34.46 1.01
C THR A 90 -8.30 -33.21 1.87
N TYR A 91 -7.67 -32.15 1.37
CA TYR A 91 -7.55 -30.86 2.04
C TYR A 91 -8.19 -29.80 1.15
N GLN A 92 -8.85 -28.83 1.75
CA GLN A 92 -9.34 -27.65 1.06
C GLN A 92 -9.28 -26.44 2.00
N TRP A 93 -8.32 -25.56 1.75
CA TRP A 93 -8.32 -24.26 2.43
C TRP A 93 -9.47 -23.40 1.92
N GLN A 94 -10.06 -22.65 2.84
CA GLN A 94 -11.13 -21.71 2.57
C GLN A 94 -10.79 -20.37 3.18
N SER A 95 -11.30 -19.29 2.56
CA SER A 95 -11.16 -17.94 3.08
C SER A 95 -12.50 -17.21 3.11
N ARG A 96 -12.57 -16.15 3.90
CA ARG A 96 -13.63 -15.15 3.85
C ARG A 96 -13.10 -13.78 4.22
N THR A 97 -13.74 -12.74 3.70
CA THR A 97 -13.55 -11.35 4.15
C THR A 97 -14.79 -10.90 4.93
N GLY A 98 -14.57 -10.19 6.04
CA GLY A 98 -15.65 -9.73 6.91
C GLY A 98 -16.56 -10.88 7.39
N THR A 99 -17.87 -10.70 7.25
CA THR A 99 -18.88 -11.67 7.69
C THR A 99 -19.39 -12.58 6.57
N ALA A 100 -18.73 -12.59 5.41
CA ALA A 100 -19.12 -13.43 4.29
C ALA A 100 -19.00 -14.94 4.62
N ALA A 101 -19.64 -15.77 3.82
CA ALA A 101 -19.44 -17.21 3.88
C ALA A 101 -18.00 -17.58 3.44
N PHE A 102 -17.45 -18.65 4.01
CA PHE A 102 -16.18 -19.21 3.57
C PHE A 102 -16.30 -19.79 2.16
N THR A 103 -15.36 -19.44 1.29
CA THR A 103 -15.24 -19.95 -0.09
C THR A 103 -13.92 -20.68 -0.27
N ASN A 104 -13.87 -21.64 -1.20
CA ASN A 104 -12.67 -22.43 -1.45
C ASN A 104 -11.58 -21.57 -2.09
N LEU A 105 -10.37 -21.65 -1.55
CA LEU A 105 -9.18 -21.10 -2.19
C LEU A 105 -8.77 -22.00 -3.37
N PRO A 106 -8.57 -21.44 -4.58
CA PRO A 106 -8.16 -22.21 -5.74
C PRO A 106 -6.84 -22.95 -5.50
N ASN A 107 -6.79 -24.23 -5.88
CA ASN A 107 -5.61 -25.10 -5.79
C ASN A 107 -5.02 -25.26 -4.38
N ALA A 108 -5.75 -24.87 -3.33
CA ALA A 108 -5.30 -24.92 -1.95
C ALA A 108 -5.62 -26.27 -1.29
N THR A 109 -5.05 -27.35 -1.84
CA THR A 109 -5.43 -28.74 -1.56
C THR A 109 -4.38 -29.56 -0.80
N ALA A 110 -3.48 -28.88 -0.09
CA ALA A 110 -2.45 -29.49 0.75
C ALA A 110 -2.58 -29.05 2.22
N ALA A 111 -1.88 -29.75 3.11
CA ALA A 111 -1.83 -29.43 4.55
C ALA A 111 -1.19 -28.06 4.83
N THR A 112 -0.41 -27.54 3.88
CA THR A 112 0.11 -26.17 3.86
C THR A 112 -0.37 -25.44 2.61
N TYR A 113 -0.49 -24.11 2.69
CA TYR A 113 -0.82 -23.27 1.55
C TYR A 113 -0.14 -21.91 1.69
N THR A 114 0.54 -21.47 0.64
CA THR A 114 1.13 -20.13 0.60
C THR A 114 0.14 -19.16 -0.02
N VAL A 115 -0.30 -18.19 0.78
CA VAL A 115 -1.05 -17.03 0.29
C VAL A 115 -0.02 -16.07 -0.29
N ALA A 116 -0.06 -15.84 -1.61
CA ALA A 116 0.91 -14.99 -2.28
C ALA A 116 0.73 -13.49 -1.97
N SER A 117 -0.52 -13.05 -1.77
CA SER A 117 -0.86 -11.66 -1.48
C SER A 117 -2.25 -11.57 -0.85
N GLN A 118 -2.47 -10.53 -0.06
CA GLN A 118 -3.75 -10.18 0.57
C GLN A 118 -3.98 -8.67 0.42
N THR A 119 -5.23 -8.28 0.15
CA THR A 119 -5.62 -6.86 -0.02
C THR A 119 -6.67 -6.40 1.00
N ALA A 120 -7.19 -7.31 1.81
CA ALA A 120 -8.15 -7.03 2.88
C ALA A 120 -7.98 -8.06 4.00
N ALA A 121 -8.31 -7.68 5.25
CA ALA A 121 -8.27 -8.61 6.37
C ALA A 121 -9.12 -9.85 6.07
N THR A 122 -8.51 -11.02 6.18
CA THR A 122 -9.09 -12.28 5.70
C THR A 122 -8.97 -13.34 6.79
N ASP A 123 -10.08 -14.05 7.00
CA ASP A 123 -10.14 -15.24 7.84
C ASP A 123 -9.89 -16.46 6.97
N TYR A 124 -9.08 -17.39 7.47
CA TYR A 124 -8.77 -18.66 6.81
C TYR A 124 -9.16 -19.84 7.69
N ARG A 125 -9.53 -20.94 7.05
CA ARG A 125 -9.71 -22.24 7.72
C ARG A 125 -9.42 -23.38 6.75
N LEU A 126 -9.20 -24.56 7.29
CA LEU A 126 -9.00 -25.78 6.53
C LEU A 126 -10.15 -26.76 6.76
N VAL A 127 -10.66 -27.33 5.67
CA VAL A 127 -11.54 -28.50 5.72
C VAL A 127 -10.74 -29.71 5.30
N VAL A 128 -10.73 -30.74 6.14
CA VAL A 128 -10.11 -32.04 5.87
C VAL A 128 -11.20 -33.08 5.72
N THR A 129 -11.15 -33.85 4.64
CA THR A 129 -12.16 -34.88 4.33
C THR A 129 -11.47 -36.24 4.26
N CYS A 130 -12.04 -37.23 4.93
CA CYS A 130 -11.64 -38.61 4.71
C CYS A 130 -12.33 -39.17 3.46
N THR A 131 -11.57 -39.63 2.47
CA THR A 131 -12.16 -40.11 1.21
C THR A 131 -12.91 -41.42 1.36
N ALA A 132 -12.53 -42.26 2.32
CA ALA A 132 -13.19 -43.54 2.56
C ALA A 132 -14.57 -43.39 3.21
N SER A 133 -14.73 -42.42 4.13
CA SER A 133 -15.96 -42.24 4.91
C SER A 133 -16.81 -41.04 4.47
N THR A 134 -16.25 -40.16 3.64
CA THR A 134 -16.76 -38.82 3.23
C THR A 134 -16.99 -37.83 4.38
N GLN A 135 -16.63 -38.19 5.61
CA GLN A 135 -16.76 -37.31 6.77
C GLN A 135 -15.66 -36.25 6.80
N THR A 136 -15.98 -35.11 7.41
CA THR A 136 -15.12 -33.92 7.40
C THR A 136 -14.82 -33.40 8.80
N SER A 137 -13.65 -32.79 8.96
CA SER A 137 -13.26 -32.00 10.12
C SER A 137 -12.88 -30.61 9.64
N THR A 138 -13.30 -29.58 10.37
CA THR A 138 -12.98 -28.18 10.06
C THR A 138 -12.09 -27.64 11.16
N SER A 139 -11.02 -26.93 10.78
CA SER A 139 -10.11 -26.32 11.74
C SER A 139 -10.73 -25.14 12.50
N ASN A 140 -9.99 -24.63 13.49
CA ASN A 140 -10.19 -23.25 13.96
C ASN A 140 -10.06 -22.24 12.82
N VAL A 141 -10.58 -21.03 13.03
CA VAL A 141 -10.37 -19.89 12.15
C VAL A 141 -9.03 -19.22 12.50
N VAL A 142 -8.27 -18.86 11.46
CA VAL A 142 -7.04 -18.08 11.54
C VAL A 142 -7.30 -16.73 10.89
N ALA A 143 -7.32 -15.66 11.68
CA ALA A 143 -7.49 -14.31 11.17
C ALA A 143 -6.13 -13.71 10.80
N VAL A 144 -6.00 -13.21 9.58
CA VAL A 144 -4.82 -12.45 9.13
C VAL A 144 -5.27 -11.04 8.76
N GLY A 145 -4.83 -10.05 9.53
CA GLY A 145 -5.14 -8.66 9.30
C GLY A 145 -4.47 -8.10 8.03
N GLN A 146 -5.03 -7.05 7.47
CA GLN A 146 -4.36 -6.26 6.43
C GLN A 146 -3.51 -5.19 7.11
N SER A 147 -2.20 -5.19 6.86
CA SER A 147 -1.32 -4.13 7.33
C SER A 147 -1.68 -2.80 6.66
N ASN A 148 -1.55 -1.70 7.40
CA ASN A 148 -1.63 -0.37 6.81
C ASN A 148 -0.47 -0.20 5.81
N PHE A 149 -0.77 0.23 4.59
CA PHE A 149 0.22 0.43 3.53
C PHE A 149 1.37 1.36 3.96
N LEU A 150 1.09 2.32 4.85
CA LEU A 150 2.11 3.23 5.39
C LEU A 150 3.23 2.52 6.17
N SER A 151 2.99 1.28 6.61
CA SER A 151 3.95 0.43 7.32
C SER A 151 4.53 -0.67 6.42
N CYS A 152 4.21 -0.67 5.13
CA CYS A 152 4.59 -1.74 4.19
C CYS A 152 5.82 -1.41 3.33
N TYR A 153 6.32 -0.17 3.39
CA TYR A 153 7.53 0.19 2.67
C TYR A 153 8.72 -0.59 3.17
N VAL A 154 9.53 -1.07 2.24
CA VAL A 154 10.79 -1.69 2.59
C VAL A 154 11.73 -0.67 3.25
N THR A 155 12.41 -1.09 4.32
CA THR A 155 13.49 -0.30 4.90
C THR A 155 14.62 -0.16 3.87
N PRO A 156 15.05 1.07 3.54
CA PRO A 156 16.09 1.29 2.53
C PRO A 156 17.41 0.60 2.86
N VAL A 157 18.24 0.52 1.82
CA VAL A 157 19.63 0.09 1.95
C VAL A 157 20.39 0.96 2.95
N ILE A 158 21.15 0.30 3.82
CA ILE A 158 22.15 0.94 4.68
C ILE A 158 23.39 1.28 3.83
N SER A 159 23.76 2.55 3.80
CA SER A 159 25.01 3.00 3.19
C SER A 159 26.17 2.93 4.19
N THR A 160 27.36 2.60 3.69
CA THR A 160 28.58 2.40 4.48
C THR A 160 29.48 3.65 4.60
N GLY A 161 29.11 4.79 4.00
CA GLY A 161 29.94 6.00 4.02
C GLY A 161 29.18 7.31 4.25
N THR A 162 29.88 8.31 4.77
CA THR A 162 29.28 9.56 5.31
C THR A 162 29.38 10.76 4.37
N ASN A 163 29.97 10.62 3.18
CA ASN A 163 30.42 11.77 2.38
C ASN A 163 29.51 12.11 1.18
N GLU A 164 28.54 11.25 0.87
CA GLU A 164 27.44 11.50 -0.07
C GLU A 164 26.13 11.49 0.71
N TYR A 165 25.47 12.64 0.81
CA TYR A 165 24.26 12.78 1.61
C TYR A 165 23.41 13.98 1.20
N ILE A 166 22.18 14.00 1.67
CA ILE A 166 21.21 15.07 1.50
C ILE A 166 21.45 16.08 2.63
N ARG A 167 21.85 17.30 2.28
CA ARG A 167 22.08 18.37 3.27
C ARG A 167 20.78 19.03 3.70
N SER A 168 19.86 19.20 2.74
CA SER A 168 18.58 19.81 3.00
C SER A 168 17.57 19.44 1.91
N VAL A 169 16.32 19.23 2.32
CA VAL A 169 15.15 19.13 1.45
C VAL A 169 14.16 20.20 1.85
N SER A 170 13.65 20.94 0.89
CA SER A 170 12.55 21.87 1.08
C SER A 170 11.48 21.63 0.03
N VAL A 171 10.27 21.34 0.49
CA VAL A 171 9.06 21.47 -0.34
C VAL A 171 8.57 22.89 -0.12
N ASN A 172 8.74 23.76 -1.11
CA ASN A 172 8.44 25.18 -0.94
C ASN A 172 6.93 25.44 -1.13
N GLY A 173 6.36 26.27 -0.27
CA GLY A 173 4.94 26.65 -0.29
C GLY A 173 4.36 26.78 1.11
N ALA A 174 3.15 27.34 1.23
CA ALA A 174 2.51 27.61 2.52
C ALA A 174 2.22 26.33 3.34
N SER A 175 2.08 25.20 2.66
CA SER A 175 1.87 23.87 3.26
C SER A 175 3.09 22.96 3.13
N GLY A 176 4.28 23.53 2.91
CA GLY A 176 5.53 22.81 2.73
C GLY A 176 6.34 22.62 4.01
N PHE A 177 7.52 22.03 3.89
CA PHE A 177 8.48 21.89 4.98
C PHE A 177 9.91 22.13 4.50
N THR A 178 10.81 22.39 5.43
CA THR A 178 12.25 22.38 5.21
C THR A 178 12.90 21.49 6.27
N ASN A 179 13.64 20.47 5.83
CA ASN A 179 14.57 19.72 6.67
C ASN A 179 16.00 20.11 6.28
N ALA A 180 16.83 20.50 7.26
CA ALA A 180 18.20 20.96 7.03
C ALA A 180 19.16 20.23 7.98
N THR A 181 19.30 18.92 7.75
CA THR A 181 20.15 18.00 8.54
C THR A 181 21.62 18.40 8.50
N ASN A 182 22.10 18.85 7.33
CA ASN A 182 23.51 19.18 7.06
C ASN A 182 24.50 18.06 7.44
N ALA A 183 24.04 16.82 7.54
CA ALA A 183 24.82 15.65 7.89
C ALA A 183 24.13 14.40 7.37
N ASN A 184 24.90 13.35 7.09
CA ASN A 184 24.34 12.06 6.72
C ASN A 184 23.63 11.43 7.92
N SER A 185 22.42 10.91 7.69
CA SER A 185 21.71 10.09 8.66
C SER A 185 22.50 8.85 9.04
N ALA A 186 22.26 8.34 10.25
CA ALA A 186 22.88 7.11 10.70
C ALA A 186 22.61 5.99 9.67
N ASN A 187 23.67 5.29 9.25
CA ASN A 187 23.60 4.23 8.25
C ASN A 187 23.03 4.68 6.88
N GLY A 188 23.04 5.98 6.55
CA GLY A 188 22.54 6.50 5.28
C GLY A 188 21.02 6.45 5.13
N TYR A 189 20.26 6.28 6.22
CA TYR A 189 18.79 6.30 6.18
C TYR A 189 18.21 7.21 7.29
N GLY A 190 17.49 8.25 6.87
CA GLY A 190 16.75 9.15 7.74
C GLY A 190 15.25 8.92 7.64
N ASP A 191 14.63 8.39 8.69
CA ASP A 191 13.17 8.28 8.77
C ASP A 191 12.58 9.48 9.53
N PHE A 192 11.99 10.42 8.80
CA PHE A 192 11.36 11.62 9.35
C PHE A 192 9.83 11.50 9.41
N THR A 193 9.26 10.32 9.20
CA THR A 193 7.81 10.17 8.95
C THR A 193 6.94 10.31 10.18
N ALA A 194 7.53 10.20 11.37
CA ALA A 194 6.88 10.52 12.64
C ALA A 194 6.97 12.03 13.01
N ASN A 195 7.76 12.83 12.27
CA ASN A 195 7.94 14.25 12.59
C ASN A 195 6.84 15.09 11.92
N THR A 196 5.88 15.57 12.73
CA THR A 196 4.74 16.36 12.26
C THR A 196 5.10 17.75 11.73
N ALA A 197 6.33 18.23 11.92
CA ALA A 197 6.83 19.47 11.33
C ALA A 197 7.49 19.26 9.96
N LEU A 198 7.88 18.02 9.62
CA LEU A 198 8.52 17.66 8.35
C LEU A 198 7.53 16.96 7.43
N THR A 199 6.42 17.64 7.16
CA THR A 199 5.34 17.16 6.32
C THR A 199 4.88 18.24 5.36
N ALA A 200 4.29 17.83 4.24
CA ALA A 200 3.67 18.77 3.31
C ALA A 200 2.24 18.32 2.96
N THR A 201 1.35 19.28 2.72
CA THR A 201 0.03 19.02 2.13
C THR A 201 0.05 19.41 0.65
N LEU A 202 -0.12 18.42 -0.22
CA LEU A 202 0.07 18.52 -1.66
C LEU A 202 -1.25 18.23 -2.38
N ALA A 203 -1.74 19.20 -3.13
CA ALA A 203 -2.96 19.10 -3.91
C ALA A 203 -2.70 18.39 -5.24
N LYS A 204 -3.55 17.43 -5.60
CA LYS A 204 -3.53 16.79 -6.92
C LYS A 204 -3.58 17.83 -8.04
N GLY A 205 -2.82 17.61 -9.11
CA GLY A 205 -2.71 18.51 -10.25
C GLY A 205 -1.93 19.80 -9.99
N SER A 206 -1.42 20.02 -8.77
CA SER A 206 -0.61 21.18 -8.44
C SER A 206 0.88 20.88 -8.58
N SER A 207 1.65 21.94 -8.76
CA SER A 207 3.11 21.88 -8.86
C SER A 207 3.75 22.66 -7.73
N TYR A 208 4.74 22.05 -7.08
CA TYR A 208 5.43 22.60 -5.92
C TYR A 208 6.91 22.77 -6.24
N PRO A 209 7.49 23.97 -6.05
CA PRO A 209 8.92 24.14 -6.17
C PRO A 209 9.61 23.34 -5.06
N LEU A 210 10.60 22.52 -5.42
CA LEU A 210 11.47 21.87 -4.45
C LEU A 210 12.81 22.59 -4.39
N THR A 211 13.50 22.48 -3.26
CA THR A 211 14.92 22.80 -3.15
C THR A 211 15.60 21.64 -2.45
N VAL A 212 16.50 20.96 -3.15
CA VAL A 212 17.29 19.87 -2.60
C VAL A 212 18.76 20.27 -2.66
N ILE A 213 19.39 20.34 -1.50
CA ILE A 213 20.83 20.58 -1.37
C ILE A 213 21.48 19.26 -1.00
N VAL A 214 22.47 18.83 -1.76
CA VAL A 214 23.21 17.59 -1.52
C VAL A 214 24.68 17.88 -1.30
N GLN A 215 25.35 17.01 -0.58
CA GLN A 215 26.81 16.91 -0.60
C GLN A 215 27.19 15.92 -1.71
N ALA A 216 27.73 16.45 -2.81
CA ALA A 216 28.26 15.66 -3.91
C ALA A 216 29.74 15.39 -3.70
N ASN A 217 30.14 14.12 -3.73
CA ASN A 217 31.53 13.73 -3.52
C ASN A 217 32.04 12.66 -4.53
N ASN A 218 31.27 12.36 -5.57
CA ASN A 218 31.64 11.42 -6.62
C ASN A 218 31.09 11.85 -8.00
N VAL A 219 31.79 11.40 -9.05
CA VAL A 219 31.39 11.59 -10.46
C VAL A 219 30.13 10.77 -10.76
N GLY A 220 29.18 11.39 -11.45
CA GLY A 220 27.94 10.72 -11.88
C GLY A 220 26.96 10.40 -10.75
N SER A 221 27.06 11.12 -9.62
CA SER A 221 26.08 11.00 -8.53
C SER A 221 24.72 11.51 -8.98
N GLN A 222 23.64 10.83 -8.56
CA GLN A 222 22.28 11.17 -8.96
C GLN A 222 21.35 11.25 -7.77
N GLY A 223 20.28 12.02 -7.97
CA GLY A 223 19.25 12.24 -7.00
C GLY A 223 17.86 12.03 -7.58
N ALA A 224 17.02 11.30 -6.85
CA ALA A 224 15.63 11.08 -7.23
C ALA A 224 14.71 11.03 -6.00
N LEU A 225 13.41 11.10 -6.25
CA LEU A 225 12.37 10.94 -5.26
C LEU A 225 11.24 10.05 -5.77
N TRP A 226 10.42 9.56 -4.84
CA TRP A 226 9.22 8.79 -5.11
C TRP A 226 8.08 9.20 -4.17
N ILE A 227 6.85 9.18 -4.67
CA ILE A 227 5.63 9.34 -3.87
C ILE A 227 4.67 8.20 -4.21
N ASP A 228 4.28 7.41 -3.20
CA ASP A 228 3.31 6.32 -3.38
C ASP A 228 1.89 6.90 -3.56
N TYR A 229 1.54 7.21 -4.80
CA TYR A 229 0.30 7.85 -5.16
C TYR A 229 -0.88 6.90 -5.02
N ASN A 230 -0.69 5.58 -5.20
CA ASN A 230 -1.76 4.60 -5.20
C ASN A 230 -1.96 3.89 -3.85
N HIS A 231 -1.19 4.25 -2.83
CA HIS A 231 -1.22 3.66 -1.49
C HIS A 231 -0.96 2.15 -1.50
N SER A 232 -0.07 1.69 -2.38
CA SER A 232 0.32 0.29 -2.47
C SER A 232 1.26 -0.13 -1.34
N GLY A 233 1.89 0.81 -0.64
CA GLY A 233 2.97 0.50 0.30
C GLY A 233 4.27 0.10 -0.42
N THR A 234 4.29 0.22 -1.74
CA THR A 234 5.45 0.11 -2.60
C THR A 234 5.56 1.38 -3.44
N PHE A 235 6.64 1.49 -4.20
CA PHE A 235 6.91 2.60 -5.11
C PHE A 235 6.97 2.04 -6.53
N ASP A 236 6.00 2.43 -7.34
CA ASP A 236 5.86 1.97 -8.71
C ASP A 236 6.72 2.79 -9.68
N ALA A 237 6.86 2.30 -10.92
CA ALA A 237 7.68 2.94 -11.93
C ALA A 237 7.24 4.38 -12.24
N ASP A 238 5.92 4.63 -12.24
CA ASP A 238 5.32 5.94 -12.54
C ASP A 238 5.37 6.92 -11.35
N GLU A 239 5.89 6.48 -10.20
CA GLU A 239 6.02 7.28 -8.98
C GLU A 239 7.42 7.90 -8.84
N TYR A 240 8.32 7.56 -9.76
CA TYR A 240 9.71 8.01 -9.81
C TYR A 240 9.86 9.40 -10.42
N PHE A 241 10.66 10.24 -9.77
CA PHE A 241 11.08 11.54 -10.30
C PHE A 241 12.57 11.81 -10.04
N GLN A 242 13.36 11.94 -11.09
CA GLN A 242 14.77 12.32 -10.97
C GLN A 242 14.91 13.84 -10.85
N PHE A 243 15.50 14.32 -9.74
CA PHE A 243 15.66 15.75 -9.52
C PHE A 243 16.99 16.32 -10.02
N GLY A 244 18.01 15.48 -10.24
CA GLY A 244 19.28 15.96 -10.79
C GLY A 244 20.42 14.96 -10.77
N SER A 245 21.55 15.41 -11.30
CA SER A 245 22.83 14.71 -11.27
C SER A 245 23.96 15.71 -11.06
N SER A 246 25.07 15.23 -10.48
CA SER A 246 26.28 16.03 -10.30
C SER A 246 27.51 15.15 -10.44
N SER A 247 28.59 15.75 -10.95
CA SER A 247 29.93 15.16 -10.93
C SER A 247 30.91 15.98 -10.09
N ALA A 248 30.40 16.88 -9.25
CA ALA A 248 31.21 17.65 -8.33
C ALA A 248 31.73 16.77 -7.18
N THR A 249 32.88 17.15 -6.63
CA THR A 249 33.52 16.48 -5.49
C THR A 249 33.61 17.42 -4.30
N ALA A 250 33.43 16.88 -3.09
CA ALA A 250 33.41 17.64 -1.84
C ALA A 250 32.59 18.95 -1.86
N THR A 251 31.51 19.02 -2.66
CA THR A 251 30.79 20.27 -2.95
C THR A 251 29.32 20.17 -2.58
N ALA A 252 28.77 21.23 -1.98
CA ALA A 252 27.33 21.39 -1.82
C ALA A 252 26.70 21.82 -3.15
N VAL A 253 25.73 21.05 -3.64
CA VAL A 253 25.05 21.31 -4.91
C VAL A 253 23.56 21.49 -4.66
N THR A 254 22.99 22.55 -5.22
CA THR A 254 21.57 22.90 -5.07
C THR A 254 20.81 22.55 -6.34
N PHE A 255 19.73 21.79 -6.20
CA PHE A 255 18.75 21.51 -7.24
C PHE A 255 17.43 22.19 -6.89
N THR A 256 16.77 22.78 -7.88
CA THR A 256 15.47 23.45 -7.72
C THR A 256 14.43 22.91 -8.73
N PRO A 257 14.09 21.62 -8.70
CA PRO A 257 13.11 21.06 -9.62
C PRO A 257 11.69 21.49 -9.21
N THR A 258 10.73 21.20 -10.09
CA THR A 258 9.30 21.35 -9.79
C THR A 258 8.68 19.98 -9.63
N LEU A 259 8.10 19.71 -8.46
CA LEU A 259 7.33 18.50 -8.16
C LEU A 259 5.88 18.68 -8.62
N ALA A 260 5.49 18.01 -9.69
CA ALA A 260 4.10 17.98 -10.16
C ALA A 260 3.37 16.78 -9.55
N ILE A 261 2.21 17.02 -8.93
CA ILE A 261 1.36 15.95 -8.39
C ILE A 261 0.35 15.51 -9.47
N PRO A 262 0.32 14.23 -9.87
CA PRO A 262 -0.61 13.77 -10.90
C PRO A 262 -2.08 13.99 -10.50
N ASN A 263 -2.90 14.38 -11.48
CA ASN A 263 -4.34 14.52 -11.33
C ASN A 263 -5.09 13.36 -12.00
N THR A 264 -4.84 12.14 -11.53
CA THR A 264 -5.47 10.93 -12.07
C THR A 264 -6.30 10.22 -11.00
N ALA A 265 -7.14 9.28 -11.41
CA ALA A 265 -7.89 8.44 -10.47
C ALA A 265 -6.99 7.52 -9.63
N ALA A 266 -5.80 7.18 -10.14
CA ALA A 266 -4.81 6.34 -9.45
C ALA A 266 -4.15 7.06 -8.27
N THR A 267 -4.10 8.40 -8.30
CA THR A 267 -3.60 9.19 -7.17
C THR A 267 -4.66 9.32 -6.08
N LEU A 268 -4.48 8.60 -4.99
CA LEU A 268 -5.36 8.63 -3.84
C LEU A 268 -5.05 9.84 -2.93
N THR A 269 -6.06 10.26 -2.16
CA THR A 269 -5.91 11.31 -1.15
C THR A 269 -5.63 10.70 0.20
N GLY A 270 -4.91 11.42 1.06
CA GLY A 270 -4.51 10.96 2.39
C GLY A 270 -3.01 11.05 2.59
N ALA A 271 -2.54 10.61 3.76
CA ALA A 271 -1.11 10.55 4.06
C ALA A 271 -0.44 9.45 3.24
N THR A 272 0.70 9.74 2.62
CA THR A 272 1.53 8.80 1.87
C THR A 272 3.02 9.10 2.07
N ARG A 273 3.89 8.17 1.69
CA ARG A 273 5.34 8.29 1.79
C ARG A 273 5.91 9.12 0.64
N LEU A 274 6.76 10.08 0.99
CA LEU A 274 7.71 10.71 0.07
C LEU A 274 9.10 10.18 0.43
N ARG A 275 9.77 9.51 -0.50
CA ARG A 275 11.14 9.03 -0.35
C ARG A 275 12.07 9.85 -1.24
N LEU A 276 13.17 10.35 -0.70
CA LEU A 276 14.24 10.98 -1.47
C LEU A 276 15.52 10.15 -1.35
N ARG A 277 16.31 10.11 -2.41
CA ARG A 277 17.62 9.45 -2.40
C ARG A 277 18.64 10.26 -3.17
N TRP A 278 19.85 10.34 -2.60
CA TRP A 278 21.06 10.79 -3.26
C TRP A 278 22.13 9.71 -3.15
N ARG A 279 22.75 9.30 -4.27
CA ARG A 279 23.82 8.29 -4.22
C ARG A 279 24.91 8.51 -5.26
N ASN A 280 26.06 7.87 -5.02
CA ASN A 280 27.27 7.91 -5.83
C ASN A 280 27.19 7.10 -7.15
N GLY A 281 26.05 7.19 -7.85
CA GLY A 281 25.83 6.49 -9.10
C GLY A 281 24.41 6.73 -9.64
N PRO A 282 24.08 6.12 -10.80
CA PRO A 282 22.77 6.28 -11.42
C PRO A 282 21.64 5.79 -10.54
N ILE A 283 20.47 6.40 -10.61
CA ILE A 283 19.24 5.95 -9.92
C ILE A 283 18.17 5.63 -10.96
N THR A 284 17.40 4.57 -10.72
CA THR A 284 16.27 4.11 -11.51
C THR A 284 15.04 3.95 -10.64
N ALA A 285 13.86 3.78 -11.24
CA ALA A 285 12.62 3.68 -10.48
C ALA A 285 12.59 2.49 -9.48
N SER A 286 13.19 1.36 -9.84
CA SER A 286 13.24 0.16 -8.99
C SER A 286 14.11 0.33 -7.74
N ASP A 287 14.98 1.35 -7.71
CA ASP A 287 15.88 1.57 -6.58
C ASP A 287 15.12 1.90 -5.29
N ALA A 288 13.88 2.40 -5.38
CA ALA A 288 13.03 2.63 -4.21
C ALA A 288 12.79 1.39 -3.36
N GLN A 289 12.87 0.19 -3.94
CA GLN A 289 12.61 -1.10 -3.28
C GLN A 289 13.88 -1.85 -2.85
N VAL A 290 15.07 -1.27 -3.06
CA VAL A 290 16.32 -1.93 -2.63
C VAL A 290 16.47 -1.79 -1.12
N SER A 291 16.78 -2.90 -0.45
CA SER A 291 16.98 -3.01 1.00
C SER A 291 18.25 -3.79 1.34
N GLY A 292 18.65 -3.78 2.62
CA GLY A 292 19.83 -4.50 3.11
C GLY A 292 21.11 -3.65 3.10
N ALA A 293 22.29 -4.29 3.15
CA ALA A 293 23.57 -3.59 3.07
C ALA A 293 23.98 -3.44 1.60
N GLY A 294 24.22 -2.21 1.15
CA GLY A 294 24.67 -1.92 -0.21
C GLY A 294 26.15 -1.55 -0.25
N THR A 295 26.75 -1.68 -1.43
CA THR A 295 28.12 -1.22 -1.68
C THR A 295 28.20 0.24 -2.11
N TRP A 296 27.07 0.94 -2.18
CA TRP A 296 27.00 2.33 -2.65
C TRP A 296 26.99 3.34 -1.49
N PHE A 297 27.51 4.53 -1.79
CA PHE A 297 27.56 5.69 -0.88
C PHE A 297 26.40 6.61 -1.17
N GLY A 298 25.69 7.04 -0.13
CA GLY A 298 24.54 7.90 -0.30
C GLY A 298 23.66 7.97 0.94
N GLU A 299 22.53 8.63 0.75
CA GLU A 299 21.50 8.76 1.77
C GLU A 299 20.12 8.57 1.15
N THR A 300 19.22 7.95 1.90
CA THR A 300 17.78 7.93 1.65
C THR A 300 17.08 8.62 2.81
N GLU A 301 16.14 9.51 2.52
CA GLU A 301 15.29 10.15 3.52
C GLU A 301 13.83 9.87 3.23
N ASP A 302 13.06 9.50 4.24
CA ASP A 302 11.62 9.27 4.15
C ASP A 302 10.85 10.33 4.93
N TYR A 303 9.81 10.86 4.29
CA TYR A 303 8.89 11.86 4.82
C TYR A 303 7.44 11.39 4.68
N LEU A 304 6.56 11.89 5.54
CA LEU A 304 5.13 11.70 5.40
C LEU A 304 4.53 12.96 4.78
N VAL A 305 3.85 12.85 3.64
CA VAL A 305 3.13 13.96 2.99
C VAL A 305 1.66 13.61 2.88
N THR A 306 0.78 14.61 2.84
CA THR A 306 -0.66 14.41 2.69
C THR A 306 -1.11 14.88 1.31
N LEU A 307 -1.67 13.97 0.52
CA LEU A 307 -2.28 14.29 -0.75
C LEU A 307 -3.73 14.71 -0.53
N THR A 308 -4.12 15.86 -1.09
CA THR A 308 -5.50 16.35 -1.02
C THR A 308 -6.10 16.42 -2.40
N MET A 309 -7.43 16.50 -2.44
CA MET A 309 -8.09 16.99 -3.64
C MET A 309 -7.50 18.35 -4.04
N PRO A 310 -7.50 18.68 -5.34
CA PRO A 310 -7.19 20.03 -5.76
C PRO A 310 -8.10 20.99 -4.98
N LEU A 311 -7.55 22.08 -4.45
CA LEU A 311 -8.41 23.23 -4.16
C LEU A 311 -9.12 23.55 -5.48
N ALA A 312 -10.43 23.74 -5.45
CA ALA A 312 -11.19 24.11 -6.64
C ALA A 312 -10.64 25.44 -7.17
N GLY A 313 -9.66 25.37 -8.07
CA GLY A 313 -8.97 26.49 -8.70
C GLY A 313 -9.74 27.05 -9.89
N THR A 314 -10.96 26.58 -10.12
CA THR A 314 -11.91 27.29 -10.94
C THR A 314 -12.73 28.18 -10.01
N ALA A 315 -12.53 29.50 -10.08
CA ALA A 315 -13.72 30.35 -10.12
C ALA A 315 -14.63 29.65 -11.12
N ALA A 316 -15.83 29.21 -10.68
CA ALA A 316 -16.75 28.49 -11.53
C ALA A 316 -16.71 29.16 -12.90
N GLN A 317 -16.11 28.47 -13.88
CA GLN A 317 -16.20 28.90 -15.27
C GLN A 317 -17.71 29.03 -15.45
N GLY A 318 -18.17 30.26 -15.64
CA GLY A 318 -19.56 30.54 -15.86
C GLY A 318 -19.94 29.77 -17.12
N ALA A 319 -20.39 28.54 -16.95
CA ALA A 319 -21.20 27.87 -17.94
C ALA A 319 -22.39 28.81 -18.09
N ALA A 320 -22.39 29.59 -19.17
CA ALA A 320 -23.51 30.41 -19.56
C ALA A 320 -24.79 29.60 -19.32
N GLY A 321 -25.70 30.15 -18.51
CA GLY A 321 -26.99 29.51 -18.30
C GLY A 321 -27.36 29.25 -16.85
N LEU A 322 -26.91 30.03 -15.87
CA LEU A 322 -27.82 30.39 -14.78
C LEU A 322 -27.86 31.91 -14.68
N ALA A 323 -29.06 32.49 -14.63
CA ALA A 323 -29.23 33.90 -14.35
C ALA A 323 -30.40 34.12 -13.39
N LEU A 324 -30.32 35.17 -12.56
CA LEU A 324 -31.33 35.52 -11.58
C LEU A 324 -31.79 36.95 -11.82
N PHE A 325 -33.10 37.14 -11.96
CA PHE A 325 -33.69 38.45 -12.16
C PHE A 325 -34.98 38.62 -11.35
N PRO A 326 -35.17 39.73 -10.61
CA PRO A 326 -34.17 40.74 -10.28
C PRO A 326 -33.12 40.19 -9.29
N ASN A 327 -31.94 40.79 -9.28
CA ASN A 327 -30.88 40.52 -8.29
C ASN A 327 -30.02 41.79 -8.15
N PRO A 328 -30.19 42.62 -7.10
CA PRO A 328 -30.92 42.32 -5.86
C PRO A 328 -32.43 42.11 -6.00
N ALA A 329 -33.00 41.28 -5.13
CA ALA A 329 -34.43 40.95 -5.07
C ALA A 329 -35.03 41.40 -3.73
N HIS A 330 -36.32 41.75 -3.72
CA HIS A 330 -37.05 42.09 -2.49
C HIS A 330 -37.97 40.95 -2.04
N SER A 331 -38.98 40.61 -2.84
CA SER A 331 -39.96 39.57 -2.50
C SER A 331 -39.91 38.35 -3.41
N ALA A 332 -39.26 38.46 -4.57
CA ALA A 332 -39.17 37.37 -5.54
C ALA A 332 -37.96 37.54 -6.46
N ALA A 333 -37.47 36.41 -6.98
CA ALA A 333 -36.50 36.34 -8.07
C ALA A 333 -36.85 35.19 -9.02
N THR A 334 -36.42 35.28 -10.27
CA THR A 334 -36.59 34.21 -11.26
C THR A 334 -35.23 33.67 -11.68
N LEU A 335 -35.02 32.38 -11.48
CA LEU A 335 -33.87 31.65 -12.02
C LEU A 335 -34.15 31.27 -13.47
N THR A 336 -33.20 31.46 -14.38
CA THR A 336 -33.26 30.95 -15.76
C THR A 336 -32.04 30.09 -16.07
N GLY A 337 -32.20 29.08 -16.94
CA GLY A 337 -31.14 28.19 -17.41
C GLY A 337 -30.92 26.91 -16.60
N ALA A 338 -31.88 26.54 -15.75
CA ALA A 338 -31.93 25.23 -15.12
C ALA A 338 -32.38 24.15 -16.12
N GLU A 339 -32.07 22.88 -15.85
CA GLU A 339 -32.66 21.76 -16.61
C GLU A 339 -34.16 21.68 -16.34
N ALA A 340 -34.96 21.36 -17.37
CA ALA A 340 -36.41 21.26 -17.24
C ALA A 340 -36.81 20.23 -16.16
N GLY A 341 -37.65 20.64 -15.21
CA GLY A 341 -38.09 19.79 -14.09
C GLY A 341 -37.07 19.61 -12.96
N ALA A 342 -35.87 20.19 -13.06
CA ALA A 342 -34.84 20.06 -12.03
C ALA A 342 -35.25 20.75 -10.72
N PRO A 343 -34.87 20.17 -9.56
CA PRO A 343 -35.09 20.80 -8.26
C PRO A 343 -34.18 22.04 -8.11
N VAL A 344 -34.79 23.15 -7.73
CA VAL A 344 -34.12 24.42 -7.44
C VAL A 344 -34.27 24.71 -5.95
N GLN A 345 -33.17 24.98 -5.27
CA GLN A 345 -33.14 25.20 -3.81
C GLN A 345 -32.50 26.55 -3.49
N LEU A 346 -33.12 27.33 -2.60
CA LEU A 346 -32.51 28.50 -1.99
C LEU A 346 -31.88 28.06 -0.67
N LEU A 347 -30.62 28.44 -0.44
CA LEU A 347 -29.85 28.12 0.75
C LEU A 347 -29.38 29.39 1.44
N ASP A 348 -29.36 29.38 2.78
CA ASP A 348 -28.70 30.41 3.57
C ASP A 348 -27.17 30.25 3.56
N VAL A 349 -26.44 31.18 4.17
CA VAL A 349 -24.97 31.16 4.24
C VAL A 349 -24.39 29.96 5.00
N LEU A 350 -25.21 29.26 5.78
CA LEU A 350 -24.81 28.03 6.49
C LEU A 350 -25.15 26.77 5.69
N GLY A 351 -25.67 26.92 4.46
CA GLY A 351 -26.04 25.80 3.58
C GLY A 351 -27.38 25.14 3.94
N ARG A 352 -28.22 25.77 4.77
CA ARG A 352 -29.56 25.25 5.08
C ARG A 352 -30.54 25.64 3.98
N VAL A 353 -31.34 24.69 3.51
CA VAL A 353 -32.36 24.93 2.49
C VAL A 353 -33.54 25.70 3.10
N VAL A 354 -33.81 26.89 2.59
CA VAL A 354 -34.89 27.79 3.06
C VAL A 354 -36.10 27.81 2.11
N LEU A 355 -35.90 27.44 0.84
CA LEU A 355 -36.95 27.29 -0.16
C LEU A 355 -36.58 26.17 -1.13
N THR A 356 -37.56 25.39 -1.59
CA THR A 356 -37.39 24.44 -2.70
C THR A 356 -38.51 24.65 -3.71
N THR A 357 -38.15 24.69 -4.99
CA THR A 357 -39.06 24.74 -6.13
C THR A 357 -38.53 23.83 -7.25
N LYS A 358 -39.20 23.83 -8.41
CA LYS A 358 -38.74 23.12 -9.61
C LYS A 358 -38.70 24.07 -10.80
N ALA A 359 -37.76 23.82 -11.70
CA ALA A 359 -37.74 24.50 -12.99
C ALA A 359 -38.88 24.00 -13.90
N ASP A 360 -39.50 24.91 -14.64
CA ASP A 360 -40.50 24.61 -15.65
C ASP A 360 -39.87 24.00 -16.91
N ALA A 361 -40.70 23.71 -17.92
CA ALA A 361 -40.25 23.11 -19.18
C ALA A 361 -39.27 24.00 -19.98
N THR A 362 -39.19 25.29 -19.67
CA THR A 362 -38.28 26.26 -20.29
C THR A 362 -36.98 26.47 -19.50
N GLY A 363 -36.82 25.76 -18.39
CA GLY A 363 -35.66 25.90 -17.51
C GLY A 363 -35.70 27.14 -16.62
N GLN A 364 -36.90 27.70 -16.38
CA GLN A 364 -37.10 28.82 -15.47
C GLN A 364 -37.72 28.37 -14.14
N ALA A 365 -37.35 29.01 -13.04
CA ALA A 365 -37.95 28.75 -11.73
C ALA A 365 -38.22 30.06 -11.00
N ALA A 366 -39.49 30.30 -10.66
CA ALA A 366 -39.88 31.41 -9.80
C ALA A 366 -39.53 31.09 -8.34
N LEU A 367 -38.83 32.01 -7.68
CA LEU A 367 -38.44 31.97 -6.28
C LEU A 367 -39.28 33.00 -5.53
N ALA A 368 -40.38 32.57 -4.90
CA ALA A 368 -41.12 33.40 -3.96
C ALA A 368 -40.37 33.41 -2.62
N LEU A 369 -39.72 34.53 -2.28
CA LEU A 369 -38.86 34.62 -1.11
C LEU A 369 -39.72 34.77 0.15
N PRO A 370 -39.56 33.91 1.18
CA PRO A 370 -40.29 34.06 2.43
C PRO A 370 -40.02 35.42 3.08
N ALA A 371 -41.08 36.12 3.50
CA ALA A 371 -40.97 37.44 4.14
C ALA A 371 -40.16 37.42 5.47
N SER A 372 -39.91 36.24 6.03
CA SER A 372 -39.08 36.04 7.21
C SER A 372 -37.57 35.99 6.93
N LEU A 373 -37.15 36.01 5.66
CA LEU A 373 -35.74 36.02 5.30
C LEU A 373 -35.12 37.37 5.64
N THR A 374 -33.98 37.34 6.33
CA THR A 374 -33.19 38.55 6.61
C THR A 374 -32.49 39.02 5.33
N HIS A 375 -32.34 40.34 5.17
CA HIS A 375 -31.57 40.90 4.07
C HIS A 375 -30.13 40.37 4.12
N GLY A 376 -29.56 40.07 2.96
CA GLY A 376 -28.25 39.43 2.90
C GLY A 376 -28.07 38.53 1.67
N VAL A 377 -27.03 37.71 1.73
CA VAL A 377 -26.61 36.85 0.61
C VAL A 377 -27.16 35.43 0.79
N TYR A 378 -27.76 34.91 -0.28
CA TYR A 378 -28.24 33.54 -0.37
C TYR A 378 -27.64 32.85 -1.60
N LEU A 379 -27.67 31.52 -1.61
CA LEU A 379 -27.26 30.69 -2.75
C LEU A 379 -28.47 29.99 -3.35
N VAL A 380 -28.65 30.07 -4.67
CA VAL A 380 -29.64 29.28 -5.41
C VAL A 380 -28.91 28.13 -6.09
N ARG A 381 -29.33 26.89 -5.83
CA ARG A 381 -28.73 25.64 -6.34
C ARG A 381 -29.70 24.86 -7.23
N THR A 382 -29.20 24.33 -8.34
CA THR A 382 -29.88 23.32 -9.17
C THR A 382 -28.87 22.28 -9.65
N GLY A 383 -29.11 21.00 -9.36
CA GLY A 383 -28.10 19.94 -9.59
C GLY A 383 -26.77 20.26 -8.90
N THR A 384 -25.69 20.31 -9.67
CA THR A 384 -24.34 20.69 -9.22
C THR A 384 -24.02 22.18 -9.40
N ARG A 385 -24.96 22.99 -9.92
CA ARG A 385 -24.75 24.41 -10.26
C ARG A 385 -25.34 25.32 -9.19
N THR A 386 -24.68 26.45 -8.92
CA THR A 386 -25.13 27.46 -7.94
C THR A 386 -24.97 28.89 -8.47
N ILE A 387 -25.85 29.80 -8.06
CA ILE A 387 -25.76 31.24 -8.34
C ILE A 387 -26.13 32.06 -7.10
N ARG A 388 -25.48 33.21 -6.91
CA ARG A 388 -25.70 34.11 -5.77
C ARG A 388 -26.96 34.96 -5.94
N LEU A 389 -27.81 35.03 -4.92
CA LEU A 389 -28.93 35.96 -4.79
C LEU A 389 -28.64 36.96 -3.66
N VAL A 390 -28.84 38.25 -3.93
CA VAL A 390 -28.83 39.31 -2.91
C VAL A 390 -30.27 39.67 -2.59
N LEU A 391 -30.64 39.59 -1.31
CA LEU A 391 -31.95 40.01 -0.79
C LEU A 391 -31.81 41.36 -0.09
N GLU A 392 -32.57 42.36 -0.54
CA GLU A 392 -32.56 43.74 -0.04
C GLU A 392 -33.91 44.23 0.50
#